data_AF-A0A965Q3E1-F1
#
_entry.id   AF-A0A965Q3E1-F1
#
_cell.length_a   1.000
_cell.length_b   1.000
_cell.length_c   1.000
_cell.angle_alpha   90.00
_cell.angle_beta   90.00
_cell.angle_gamma   90.00
#
_symmetry.space_group_name_H-M   'P 1'
#
loop_
_entity.id
_entity.type
_entity.pdbx_description
1 polymer ?
#
loop_
_entity_poly.entity_id
_entity_poly.type
_entity_poly.pdbx_seq_one_letter_code
_entity_poly.pdbx_strand_id
1 'polypeptide(L)'
;MNGTTTSPSLSKLIQLSELDSSIARLLARQKQLDEERRAKEESCQKLRRGFEEKTVELSGKKKKYQEEENRIQEENSKLVERRKVLSTFSNYKVQQSAQKEIEASAKQLAMQEEKLIETLEDIEKLEALVKAEEENLLSEEEKLKEFSADVEGETESVIERCSEKEGARSELATSVDASHLALYDLIRKRHAVDPL
;
A
#
# COMPACT_ATOMS: atom_id res chain seq x y z
N MET A 1 36.03 -54.20 4.19
CA MET A 1 34.73 -53.65 4.62
C MET A 1 34.90 -53.20 6.06
N ASN A 2 35.31 -51.95 6.28
CA ASN A 2 35.58 -51.43 7.63
C ASN A 2 34.32 -50.76 8.15
N GLY A 3 33.57 -51.47 8.99
CA GLY A 3 32.48 -50.89 9.76
C GLY A 3 33.07 -49.96 10.81
N THR A 4 33.11 -48.67 10.52
CA THR A 4 33.38 -47.62 11.51
C THR A 4 32.22 -47.58 12.50
N THR A 5 32.37 -48.29 13.62
CA THR A 5 31.52 -48.12 14.80
C THR A 5 31.76 -46.73 15.36
N THR A 6 30.95 -45.77 14.95
CA THR A 6 30.91 -44.41 15.51
C THR A 6 30.78 -44.52 17.02
N SER A 7 31.68 -43.88 17.78
CA SER A 7 31.63 -43.94 19.24
C SER A 7 30.26 -43.42 19.73
N PRO A 8 29.65 -44.02 20.78
CA PRO A 8 28.32 -43.62 21.25
C PRO A 8 28.19 -42.12 21.57
N SER A 9 29.30 -41.50 21.99
CA SER A 9 29.38 -40.06 22.25
C SER A 9 29.36 -39.21 20.98
N LEU A 10 30.00 -39.67 19.90
CA LEU A 10 30.04 -38.94 18.63
C LEU A 10 28.67 -39.00 17.92
N SER A 11 27.98 -40.14 17.99
CA SER A 11 26.62 -40.29 17.44
C SER A 11 25.63 -39.29 18.04
N LYS A 12 25.68 -39.08 19.36
CA LYS A 12 24.80 -38.11 20.06
C LYS A 12 25.10 -36.67 19.68
N LEU A 13 26.38 -36.31 19.50
CA LEU A 13 26.77 -34.96 19.05
C LEU A 13 26.31 -34.67 17.61
N ILE A 14 26.33 -35.68 16.74
CA ILE A 14 25.78 -35.56 15.38
C ILE A 14 24.27 -35.30 15.44
N GLN A 15 23.53 -36.05 16.25
CA GLN A 15 22.09 -35.84 16.43
C GLN A 15 21.76 -34.45 17.01
N LEU A 16 22.57 -33.93 17.95
CA LEU A 16 22.44 -32.55 18.43
C LEU A 16 22.64 -31.53 17.29
N SER A 17 23.64 -31.75 16.43
CA SER A 17 23.89 -30.91 15.26
C SER A 17 22.74 -30.92 14.26
N GLU A 18 22.10 -32.06 14.05
CA GLU A 18 20.93 -32.19 13.18
C GLU A 18 19.73 -31.43 13.74
N LEU A 19 19.49 -31.54 15.05
CA LEU A 19 18.43 -30.77 15.73
C LEU A 19 18.70 -29.27 15.67
N ASP A 20 19.92 -28.84 15.96
CA ASP A 20 20.32 -27.42 15.88
C ASP A 20 20.17 -26.86 14.46
N SER A 21 20.51 -27.64 13.43
CA SER A 21 20.31 -27.25 12.01
C SER A 21 18.83 -27.21 11.63
N SER A 22 18.01 -28.11 12.16
CA SER A 22 16.56 -28.07 11.97
C SER A 22 15.95 -26.82 12.61
N ILE A 23 16.36 -26.48 13.83
CA ILE A 23 15.90 -25.27 14.54
C ILE A 23 16.32 -24.01 13.77
N ALA A 24 17.58 -23.94 13.34
CA ALA A 24 18.08 -22.81 12.55
C ALA A 24 17.26 -22.59 11.26
N ARG A 25 16.91 -23.67 10.55
CA ARG A 25 16.05 -23.60 9.35
C ARG A 25 14.63 -23.11 9.65
N LEU A 26 14.04 -23.57 10.75
CA LEU A 26 12.71 -23.14 11.18
C LEU A 26 12.69 -21.65 11.55
N LEU A 27 13.68 -21.18 12.31
CA LEU A 27 13.81 -19.76 12.65
C LEU A 27 14.07 -18.88 11.42
N ALA A 28 14.88 -19.36 10.46
CA ALA A 28 15.08 -18.68 9.20
C ALA A 28 13.78 -18.58 8.40
N ARG A 29 12.97 -19.65 8.36
CA ARG A 29 11.67 -19.65 7.70
C ARG A 29 10.69 -18.67 8.37
N GLN A 30 10.63 -18.64 9.70
CA GLN A 30 9.82 -17.68 10.44
C GLN A 30 10.18 -16.24 10.07
N LYS A 31 11.48 -15.92 10.07
CA LYS A 31 11.96 -14.60 9.70
C LYS A 31 11.58 -14.23 8.26
N GLN A 32 11.70 -15.18 7.33
CA GLN A 32 11.30 -14.98 5.93
C GLN A 32 9.80 -14.69 5.81
N LEU A 33 8.95 -15.44 6.53
CA LEU A 33 7.50 -15.21 6.55
C LEU A 33 7.14 -13.80 7.06
N ASP A 34 7.80 -13.36 8.13
CA ASP A 34 7.61 -12.00 8.66
C ASP A 34 8.04 -10.91 7.66
N GLU A 35 9.16 -11.12 6.95
CA GLU A 35 9.64 -10.20 5.91
C GLU A 35 8.68 -10.15 4.72
N GLU A 36 8.16 -11.29 4.26
CA GLU A 36 7.18 -11.38 3.17
C GLU A 36 5.86 -10.68 3.53
N ARG A 37 5.35 -10.91 4.76
CA ARG A 37 4.15 -10.22 5.28
C ARG A 37 4.35 -8.71 5.30
N ARG A 38 5.44 -8.25 5.88
CA ARG A 38 5.75 -6.83 5.96
C ARG A 38 5.85 -6.18 4.58
N ALA A 39 6.50 -6.84 3.62
CA ALA A 39 6.62 -6.33 2.26
C ALA A 39 5.25 -6.12 1.58
N LYS A 40 4.31 -7.07 1.78
CA LYS A 40 2.94 -6.95 1.26
C LYS A 40 2.12 -5.87 1.98
N GLU A 41 2.23 -5.78 3.30
CA GLU A 41 1.59 -4.70 4.09
C GLU A 41 2.06 -3.32 3.62
N GLU A 42 3.36 -3.13 3.43
CA GLU A 42 3.93 -1.88 2.92
C GLU A 42 3.44 -1.56 1.49
N SER A 43 3.26 -2.57 0.64
CA SER A 43 2.67 -2.40 -0.70
C SER A 43 1.22 -1.94 -0.63
N CYS A 44 0.38 -2.60 0.16
CA CYS A 44 -1.01 -2.19 0.38
C CYS A 44 -1.11 -0.77 0.96
N GLN A 45 -0.23 -0.41 1.90
CA GLN A 45 -0.20 0.94 2.47
C GLN A 45 0.17 2.01 1.44
N LYS A 46 1.05 1.69 0.46
CA LYS A 46 1.36 2.61 -0.65
C LYS A 46 0.14 2.81 -1.55
N LEU A 47 -0.57 1.73 -1.89
CA LEU A 47 -1.79 1.80 -2.69
C LEU A 47 -2.87 2.62 -1.99
N ARG A 48 -3.10 2.39 -0.70
CA ARG A 48 -4.07 3.12 0.12
C ARG A 48 -3.79 4.63 0.14
N ARG A 49 -2.51 5.02 0.30
CA ARG A 49 -2.11 6.44 0.24
C ARG A 49 -2.36 7.05 -1.14
N GLY A 50 -1.99 6.34 -2.21
CA GLY A 50 -2.24 6.80 -3.58
C GLY A 50 -3.73 7.02 -3.85
N PHE A 51 -4.58 6.07 -3.43
CA PHE A 51 -6.03 6.19 -3.53
C PHE A 51 -6.58 7.40 -2.76
N GLU A 52 -6.11 7.62 -1.53
CA GLU A 52 -6.53 8.75 -0.70
C GLU A 52 -6.12 10.10 -1.33
N GLU A 53 -4.89 10.20 -1.84
CA GLU A 53 -4.40 11.40 -2.54
C GLU A 53 -5.29 11.75 -3.75
N LYS A 54 -5.65 10.76 -4.59
CA LYS A 54 -6.53 10.99 -5.74
C LYS A 54 -7.96 11.32 -5.34
N THR A 55 -8.46 10.72 -4.26
CA THR A 55 -9.80 11.03 -3.73
C THR A 55 -9.87 12.47 -3.24
N VAL A 56 -8.83 12.95 -2.55
CA VAL A 56 -8.70 14.36 -2.14
C VAL A 56 -8.59 15.28 -3.35
N GLU A 57 -7.79 14.92 -4.36
CA GLU A 57 -7.68 15.68 -5.61
C GLU A 57 -9.05 15.81 -6.30
N LEU A 58 -9.78 14.71 -6.44
CA LEU A 58 -11.11 14.67 -7.05
C LEU A 58 -12.09 15.56 -6.31
N SER A 59 -12.15 15.44 -4.98
CA SER A 59 -12.98 16.31 -4.14
C SER A 59 -12.65 17.79 -4.32
N GLY A 60 -11.35 18.10 -4.38
CA GLY A 60 -10.86 19.46 -4.65
C GLY A 60 -11.27 20.00 -6.02
N LYS A 61 -11.16 19.18 -7.08
CA LYS A 61 -11.60 19.55 -8.44
C LYS A 61 -13.12 19.77 -8.51
N LYS A 62 -13.92 18.88 -7.92
CA LYS A 62 -15.39 19.02 -7.85
C LYS A 62 -15.81 20.31 -7.15
N LYS A 63 -15.16 20.65 -6.04
CA LYS A 63 -15.43 21.89 -5.32
C LYS A 63 -15.15 23.11 -6.19
N LYS A 64 -14.00 23.15 -6.85
CA LYS A 64 -13.64 24.25 -7.77
C LYS A 64 -14.59 24.36 -8.95
N TYR A 65 -14.99 23.22 -9.53
CA TYR A 65 -16.01 23.18 -10.58
C TYR A 65 -17.30 23.85 -10.11
N GLN A 66 -17.80 23.50 -8.93
CA GLN A 66 -19.04 24.09 -8.39
C GLN A 66 -18.92 25.60 -8.14
N GLU A 67 -17.76 26.05 -7.65
CA GLU A 67 -17.49 27.47 -7.41
C GLU A 67 -17.49 28.26 -8.73
N GLU A 68 -16.83 27.75 -9.78
CA GLU A 68 -16.78 28.39 -11.10
C GLU A 68 -18.14 28.32 -11.82
N GLU A 69 -18.88 27.21 -11.70
CA GLU A 69 -20.24 27.08 -12.24
C GLU A 69 -21.18 28.14 -11.65
N ASN A 70 -21.17 28.29 -10.32
CA ASN A 70 -21.98 29.31 -9.64
C ASN A 70 -21.58 30.72 -10.10
N ARG A 71 -20.28 30.98 -10.25
CA ARG A 71 -19.77 32.27 -10.73
C ARG A 71 -20.24 32.57 -12.16
N ILE A 72 -20.15 31.60 -13.07
CA ILE A 72 -20.63 31.73 -14.44
C ILE A 72 -22.13 32.02 -14.46
N GLN A 73 -22.93 31.34 -13.63
CA GLN A 73 -24.38 31.61 -13.51
C GLN A 73 -24.68 33.04 -13.04
N GLU A 74 -23.91 33.56 -12.08
CA GLU A 74 -24.03 34.95 -11.64
C GLU A 74 -23.64 35.95 -12.73
N GLU A 75 -22.51 35.72 -13.42
CA GLU A 75 -22.04 36.57 -14.52
C GLU A 75 -23.03 36.58 -15.68
N ASN A 76 -23.61 35.43 -16.02
CA ASN A 76 -24.67 35.30 -17.02
C ASN A 76 -25.93 36.08 -16.62
N SER A 77 -26.35 35.99 -15.36
CA SER A 77 -27.49 36.74 -14.84
C SER A 77 -27.28 38.26 -14.93
N LYS A 78 -26.07 38.73 -14.58
CA LYS A 78 -25.67 40.15 -14.73
C LYS A 78 -25.65 40.57 -16.20
N LEU A 79 -25.19 39.70 -17.10
CA LEU A 79 -25.17 39.97 -18.54
C LEU A 79 -26.58 40.11 -19.11
N VAL A 80 -27.51 39.24 -18.70
CA VAL A 80 -28.93 39.33 -19.06
C VAL A 80 -29.51 40.67 -18.61
N GLU A 81 -29.20 41.11 -17.39
CA GLU A 81 -29.69 42.39 -16.88
C GLU A 81 -29.12 43.60 -17.63
N ARG A 82 -27.81 43.60 -17.93
CA ARG A 82 -27.18 44.64 -18.78
C ARG A 82 -27.84 44.73 -20.15
N ARG A 83 -28.20 43.59 -20.76
CA ARG A 83 -28.92 43.55 -22.05
C ARG A 83 -30.32 44.16 -21.96
N LYS A 84 -31.03 43.99 -20.85
CA LYS A 84 -32.33 44.66 -20.64
C LYS A 84 -32.15 46.18 -20.54
N VAL A 85 -31.21 46.63 -19.72
CA VAL A 85 -30.91 48.06 -19.51
C VAL A 85 -30.47 48.75 -20.80
N LEU A 86 -29.81 48.03 -21.72
CA LEU A 86 -29.39 48.57 -23.01
C LEU A 86 -30.55 49.25 -23.79
N SER A 87 -31.75 48.69 -23.72
CA SER A 87 -32.95 49.22 -24.40
C SER A 87 -33.47 50.55 -23.85
N THR A 88 -32.99 50.96 -22.68
CA THR A 88 -33.43 52.18 -21.97
C THR A 88 -32.60 53.41 -22.30
N PHE A 89 -31.43 53.24 -22.92
CA PHE A 89 -30.56 54.35 -23.30
C PHE A 89 -31.13 55.09 -24.51
N SER A 90 -31.40 56.39 -24.35
CA SER A 90 -31.84 57.27 -25.44
C SER A 90 -30.69 57.83 -26.29
N ASN A 91 -29.46 57.79 -25.77
CA ASN A 91 -28.27 58.30 -26.47
C ASN A 91 -27.54 57.17 -27.21
N TYR A 92 -27.51 57.27 -28.55
CA TYR A 92 -26.86 56.29 -29.43
C TYR A 92 -25.40 55.99 -29.08
N LYS A 93 -24.60 56.99 -28.69
CA LYS A 93 -23.19 56.78 -28.33
C LYS A 93 -23.05 55.96 -27.05
N VAL A 94 -23.90 56.21 -26.06
CA VAL A 94 -23.92 55.47 -24.79
C VAL A 94 -24.38 54.03 -25.03
N GLN A 95 -25.42 53.86 -25.82
CA GLN A 95 -25.92 52.55 -26.22
C GLN A 95 -24.86 51.73 -26.96
N GLN A 96 -24.14 52.33 -27.91
CA GLN A 96 -23.07 51.64 -28.66
C GLN A 96 -21.91 51.20 -27.76
N SER A 97 -21.51 52.02 -26.79
CA SER A 97 -20.47 51.66 -25.82
C SER A 97 -20.92 50.52 -24.91
N ALA A 98 -22.14 50.59 -24.38
CA ALA A 98 -22.73 49.53 -23.56
C ALA A 98 -22.86 48.20 -24.33
N GLN A 99 -23.22 48.25 -25.62
CA GLN A 99 -23.28 47.08 -26.49
C GLN A 99 -21.91 46.40 -26.62
N LYS A 100 -20.83 47.16 -26.82
CA LYS A 100 -19.46 46.60 -26.88
C LYS A 100 -19.04 45.95 -25.57
N GLU A 101 -19.41 46.52 -24.44
CA GLU A 101 -19.13 45.95 -23.12
C GLU A 101 -19.88 44.64 -22.89
N ILE A 102 -21.14 44.56 -23.32
CA ILE A 102 -21.95 43.33 -23.29
C ILE A 102 -21.33 42.26 -24.18
N GLU A 103 -20.88 42.60 -25.39
CA GLU A 103 -20.20 41.66 -26.29
C GLU A 103 -18.89 41.14 -25.72
N ALA A 104 -18.07 42.02 -25.14
CA ALA A 104 -16.82 41.64 -24.48
C ALA A 104 -17.08 40.70 -23.28
N SER A 105 -18.07 41.03 -22.44
CA SER A 105 -18.48 40.20 -21.30
C SER A 105 -19.01 38.83 -21.76
N ALA A 106 -19.83 38.81 -22.82
CA ALA A 106 -20.38 37.57 -23.38
C ALA A 106 -19.27 36.67 -23.92
N LYS A 107 -18.25 37.25 -24.59
CA LYS A 107 -17.11 36.49 -25.07
C LYS A 107 -16.28 35.91 -23.92
N GLN A 108 -16.05 36.69 -22.86
CA GLN A 108 -15.32 36.19 -21.68
C GLN A 108 -16.08 35.05 -20.99
N LEU A 109 -17.40 35.18 -20.86
CA LEU A 109 -18.25 34.15 -20.29
C LEU A 109 -18.18 32.84 -21.11
N ALA A 110 -18.28 32.94 -22.44
CA ALA A 110 -18.15 31.77 -23.32
C ALA A 110 -16.79 31.06 -23.17
N MET A 111 -15.70 31.82 -22.99
CA MET A 111 -14.37 31.25 -22.73
C MET A 111 -14.27 30.58 -21.35
N GLN A 112 -15.00 31.07 -20.35
CA GLN A 112 -15.07 30.43 -19.03
C GLN A 112 -15.90 29.15 -19.08
N GLU A 113 -17.01 29.15 -19.80
CA GLU A 113 -17.85 27.97 -20.03
C GLU A 113 -17.06 26.85 -20.72
N GLU A 114 -16.24 27.17 -21.73
CA GLU A 114 -15.36 26.19 -22.40
C GLU A 114 -14.37 25.55 -21.41
N LYS A 115 -13.73 26.35 -20.54
CA LYS A 115 -12.83 25.84 -19.49
C LYS A 115 -13.57 25.02 -18.43
N LEU A 116 -14.81 25.35 -18.14
CA LEU A 116 -15.64 24.59 -17.21
C LEU A 116 -15.93 23.20 -17.77
N ILE A 117 -16.20 23.10 -19.08
CA ILE A 117 -16.35 21.82 -19.79
C ILE A 117 -15.06 20.99 -19.71
N GLU A 118 -13.90 21.59 -20.00
CA GLU A 118 -12.60 20.90 -19.84
C GLU A 118 -12.40 20.37 -18.41
N THR A 119 -12.78 21.17 -17.41
CA THR A 119 -12.71 20.77 -16.00
C THR A 119 -13.63 19.59 -15.69
N LEU A 120 -14.81 19.55 -16.31
CA LEU A 120 -15.76 18.45 -16.15
C LEU A 120 -15.21 17.14 -16.76
N GLU A 121 -14.65 17.19 -17.97
CA GLU A 121 -14.00 16.04 -18.60
C GLU A 121 -12.83 15.49 -17.75
N ASP A 122 -12.06 16.39 -17.15
CA ASP A 122 -10.99 16.03 -16.21
C ASP A 122 -11.52 15.34 -14.95
N ILE A 123 -12.65 15.82 -14.42
CA ILE A 123 -13.32 15.19 -13.27
C ILE A 123 -13.76 13.77 -13.65
N GLU A 124 -14.43 13.59 -14.79
CA GLU A 124 -14.89 12.27 -15.24
C GLU A 124 -13.73 11.28 -15.41
N LYS A 125 -12.61 11.73 -16.00
CA LYS A 125 -11.39 10.91 -16.11
C LYS A 125 -10.85 10.53 -14.73
N LEU A 126 -10.81 11.48 -13.79
CA LEU A 126 -10.30 11.24 -12.45
C LEU A 126 -11.23 10.33 -11.64
N GLU A 127 -12.55 10.43 -11.80
CA GLU A 127 -13.53 9.52 -11.21
C GLU A 127 -13.31 8.08 -11.68
N ALA A 128 -13.11 7.88 -12.98
CA ALA A 128 -12.80 6.56 -13.52
C ALA A 128 -11.50 5.98 -12.95
N LEU A 129 -10.46 6.82 -12.79
CA LEU A 129 -9.20 6.40 -12.16
C LEU A 129 -9.37 6.05 -10.68
N VAL A 130 -10.09 6.88 -9.92
CA VAL A 130 -10.35 6.63 -8.49
C VAL A 130 -11.12 5.33 -8.30
N LYS A 131 -12.13 5.06 -9.14
CA LYS A 131 -12.88 3.81 -9.10
C LYS A 131 -12.02 2.59 -9.42
N ALA A 132 -11.18 2.68 -10.46
CA ALA A 132 -10.27 1.59 -10.81
C ALA A 132 -9.24 1.31 -9.68
N GLU A 133 -8.75 2.36 -9.01
CA GLU A 133 -7.86 2.21 -7.86
C GLU A 133 -8.56 1.66 -6.63
N GLU A 134 -9.83 2.01 -6.39
CA GLU A 134 -10.64 1.44 -5.31
C GLU A 134 -10.79 -0.07 -5.50
N GLU A 135 -11.17 -0.51 -6.71
CA GLU A 135 -11.29 -1.94 -7.04
C GLU A 135 -9.95 -2.68 -6.87
N ASN A 136 -8.84 -2.07 -7.30
CA ASN A 136 -7.51 -2.64 -7.12
C ASN A 136 -7.10 -2.71 -5.64
N LEU A 137 -7.36 -1.65 -4.86
CA LEU A 137 -7.06 -1.61 -3.43
C LEU A 137 -7.85 -2.69 -2.68
N LEU A 138 -9.15 -2.83 -2.95
CA LEU A 138 -9.99 -3.87 -2.35
C LEU A 138 -9.48 -5.27 -2.68
N SER A 139 -9.08 -5.51 -3.94
CA SER A 139 -8.51 -6.80 -4.35
C SER A 139 -7.20 -7.11 -3.65
N GLU A 140 -6.30 -6.13 -3.52
CA GLU A 140 -5.02 -6.33 -2.83
C GLU A 140 -5.19 -6.47 -1.31
N GLU A 141 -6.16 -5.79 -0.70
CA GLU A 141 -6.50 -5.95 0.71
C GLU A 141 -7.08 -7.34 1.01
N GLU A 142 -7.89 -7.89 0.12
CA GLU A 142 -8.39 -9.26 0.22
C GLU A 142 -7.24 -10.28 0.11
N LYS A 143 -6.35 -10.13 -0.88
CA LYS A 143 -5.16 -10.98 -1.02
C LYS A 143 -4.22 -10.87 0.18
N LEU A 144 -4.06 -9.68 0.76
CA LEU A 144 -3.27 -9.49 1.96
C LEU A 144 -3.90 -10.22 3.15
N LYS A 145 -5.22 -10.15 3.29
CA LYS A 145 -5.94 -10.84 4.37
C LYS A 145 -5.79 -12.36 4.28
N GLU A 146 -5.98 -12.92 3.09
CA GLU A 146 -5.77 -14.36 2.84
C GLU A 146 -4.32 -14.75 3.14
N PHE A 147 -3.36 -13.99 2.60
CA PHE A 147 -1.94 -14.24 2.83
C PHE A 147 -1.55 -14.14 4.31
N SER A 148 -2.09 -13.16 5.05
CA SER A 148 -1.81 -13.02 6.48
C SER A 148 -2.34 -14.21 7.28
N ALA A 149 -3.52 -14.74 6.93
CA ALA A 149 -4.06 -15.94 7.56
C ALA A 149 -3.18 -17.18 7.28
N ASP A 150 -2.70 -17.33 6.05
CA ASP A 150 -1.78 -18.42 5.67
C ASP A 150 -0.44 -18.30 6.43
N VAL A 151 0.13 -17.10 6.49
CA VAL A 151 1.38 -16.81 7.21
C VAL A 151 1.24 -17.04 8.70
N GLU A 152 0.12 -16.64 9.30
CA GLU A 152 -0.17 -16.89 10.72
C GLU A 152 -0.20 -18.40 11.01
N GLY A 153 -0.93 -19.18 10.21
CA GLY A 153 -0.96 -20.64 10.35
C GLY A 153 0.40 -21.30 10.15
N GLU A 154 1.18 -20.85 9.17
CA GLU A 154 2.54 -21.36 8.95
C GLU A 154 3.48 -20.98 10.11
N THR A 155 3.36 -19.75 10.63
CA THR A 155 4.15 -19.27 11.77
C THR A 155 3.85 -20.08 13.03
N GLU A 156 2.58 -20.35 13.32
CA GLU A 156 2.18 -21.22 14.43
C GLU A 156 2.79 -22.63 14.29
N SER A 157 2.70 -23.22 13.09
CA SER A 157 3.31 -24.54 12.82
C SER A 157 4.83 -24.53 12.99
N VAL A 158 5.50 -23.45 12.56
CA VAL A 158 6.95 -23.30 12.73
C VAL A 158 7.32 -23.18 14.21
N ILE A 159 6.57 -22.41 14.99
CA ILE A 159 6.77 -22.25 16.44
C ILE A 159 6.60 -23.58 17.17
N GLU A 160 5.53 -24.33 16.88
CA GLU A 160 5.28 -25.64 17.46
C GLU A 160 6.43 -26.61 17.17
N ARG A 161 6.83 -26.71 15.90
CA ARG A 161 7.97 -27.54 15.47
C ARG A 161 9.28 -27.11 16.11
N CYS A 162 9.52 -25.81 16.28
CA CYS A 162 10.70 -25.30 16.97
C CYS A 162 10.72 -25.76 18.41
N SER A 163 9.60 -25.60 19.13
CA SER A 163 9.44 -26.05 20.51
C SER A 163 9.65 -27.56 20.67
N GLU A 164 9.10 -28.38 19.77
CA GLU A 164 9.33 -29.83 19.77
C GLU A 164 10.82 -30.18 19.61
N LYS A 165 11.52 -29.51 18.67
CA LYS A 165 12.94 -29.77 18.42
C LYS A 165 13.83 -29.26 19.56
N GLU A 166 13.48 -28.14 20.18
CA GLU A 166 14.17 -27.63 21.36
C GLU A 166 13.99 -28.55 22.57
N GLY A 167 12.80 -29.13 22.76
CA GLY A 167 12.53 -30.17 23.74
C GLY A 167 13.42 -31.40 23.51
N ALA A 168 13.39 -31.96 22.30
CA ALA A 168 14.22 -33.10 21.92
C ALA A 168 15.73 -32.82 22.07
N ARG A 169 16.17 -31.60 21.73
CA ARG A 169 17.56 -31.16 21.92
C ARG A 169 17.94 -31.15 23.39
N SER A 170 17.07 -30.60 24.24
CA SER A 170 17.30 -30.51 25.68
C SER A 170 17.39 -31.89 26.32
N GLU A 171 16.49 -32.80 25.95
CA GLU A 171 16.52 -34.20 26.39
C GLU A 171 17.82 -34.90 25.96
N LEU A 172 18.19 -34.79 24.69
CA LEU A 172 19.41 -35.43 24.17
C LEU A 172 20.67 -34.89 24.85
N ALA A 173 20.73 -33.58 25.12
CA ALA A 173 21.85 -32.91 25.78
C ALA A 173 22.10 -33.47 27.19
N THR A 174 21.07 -33.89 27.93
CA THR A 174 21.25 -34.52 29.27
C THR A 174 22.03 -35.83 29.21
N SER A 175 22.06 -36.48 28.04
CA SER A 175 22.70 -37.78 27.84
C SER A 175 24.14 -37.67 27.29
N VAL A 176 24.63 -36.46 27.03
CA VAL A 176 25.98 -36.18 26.51
C VAL A 176 26.89 -35.76 27.67
N ASP A 177 28.15 -36.18 27.63
CA ASP A 177 29.15 -35.74 28.60
C ASP A 177 29.29 -34.20 28.59
N ALA A 178 29.32 -33.59 29.77
CA ALA A 178 29.30 -32.14 29.93
C ALA A 178 30.48 -31.44 29.26
N SER A 179 31.66 -32.07 29.24
CA SER A 179 32.86 -31.49 28.61
C SER A 179 32.74 -31.48 27.08
N HIS A 180 32.18 -32.55 26.50
CA HIS A 180 31.91 -32.64 25.06
C HIS A 180 30.81 -31.66 24.64
N LEU A 181 29.72 -31.56 25.40
CA LEU A 181 28.63 -30.63 25.11
C LEU A 181 29.11 -29.17 25.16
N ALA A 182 29.92 -28.81 26.16
CA ALA A 182 30.47 -27.46 26.28
C ALA A 182 31.37 -27.10 25.08
N LEU A 183 32.21 -28.02 24.62
CA LEU A 183 33.04 -27.82 23.43
C LEU A 183 32.18 -27.67 22.17
N TYR A 184 31.15 -28.51 22.03
CA TYR A 184 30.20 -28.44 20.92
C TYR A 184 29.46 -27.08 20.87
N ASP A 185 28.89 -26.63 22.00
CA ASP A 185 28.18 -25.35 22.05
C ASP A 185 29.11 -24.14 21.81
N LEU A 186 30.37 -24.22 22.24
CA LEU A 186 31.38 -23.21 21.92
C LEU A 186 31.60 -23.11 20.40
N ILE A 187 31.76 -24.25 19.73
CA ILE A 187 31.97 -24.33 18.27
C ILE A 187 30.73 -23.82 17.54
N ARG A 188 29.53 -24.27 17.93
CA ARG A 188 28.25 -23.86 17.34
C ARG A 188 27.98 -22.36 17.49
N LYS A 189 28.35 -21.74 18.61
CA LYS A 189 28.23 -20.28 18.79
C LYS A 189 29.21 -19.51 17.92
N ARG A 190 30.41 -20.05 17.70
CA ARG A 190 31.46 -19.43 16.88
C ARG A 190 31.19 -19.57 15.38
N HIS A 191 30.62 -20.69 14.99
CA HIS A 191 30.23 -21.00 13.61
C HIS A 191 28.72 -21.10 13.58
N ALA A 192 28.07 -19.97 13.29
CA ALA A 192 26.62 -19.93 13.12
C ALA A 192 26.19 -21.08 12.20
N VAL A 193 25.20 -21.85 12.65
CA VAL A 193 24.64 -22.94 11.86
C VAL A 193 24.00 -22.29 10.63
N ASP A 194 24.58 -22.55 9.46
CA ASP A 194 24.07 -22.05 8.21
C ASP A 194 22.66 -22.66 8.00
N PRO A 195 21.61 -21.84 7.84
CA PRO A 195 20.27 -22.36 7.56
C PRO A 195 20.13 -22.91 6.12
N LEU A 196 21.17 -22.80 5.27
CA LEU A 196 21.18 -23.33 3.90
C LEU A 196 21.27 -24.87 3.83
#